data_AF-A0A0C3AVX5-F1
#
_entry.id   AF-A0A0C3AVX5-F1
#
_cell.length_a   1.000
_cell.length_b   1.000
_cell.length_c   1.000
_cell.angle_alpha   90.00
_cell.angle_beta   90.00
_cell.angle_gamma   90.00
#
_symmetry.space_group_name_H-M   'P 1'
#
loop_
_entity.id
_entity.type
_entity.pdbx_description
1 polymer ?
#
loop_
_entity_poly.entity_id
_entity_poly.type
_entity_poly.pdbx_seq_one_letter_code
_entity_poly.pdbx_strand_id
1 'polypeptide(L)'
;MRFEWMLSTHFAIQLNVYQKVVVPEGPAITTPKYRIIVTKSDGTEIGYIRELLGSSGRLPTFTTDVSEAAIYEKEGPATNSELFDLRQISPQIADYPYFGAYTASDTWQWLANVKQTPEGATPQNIGSSFSSNNSVESRIWKKDLSTSQLNQIWVRGDGTSGPVYQTFYGNVNNPEAGGFLSSFIAGSFPAPNTPVNFYLDDVPQVETL
;
A
#
# COMPACT_ATOMS: atom_id res chain seq x y z
N MET A 1 40.87 82.43 10.22
CA MET A 1 40.07 81.19 10.17
C MET A 1 41.02 80.01 10.03
N ARG A 2 41.00 79.08 10.99
CA ARG A 2 41.64 77.75 10.90
C ARG A 2 40.50 76.74 10.88
N PHE A 3 40.50 75.83 9.92
CA PHE A 3 39.58 74.68 9.87
C PHE A 3 40.41 73.41 10.06
N GLU A 4 40.07 72.65 11.10
CA GLU A 4 40.65 71.35 11.44
C GLU A 4 40.04 70.24 10.58
N TRP A 5 40.87 69.24 10.26
CA TRP A 5 40.53 68.10 9.40
C TRP A 5 39.86 66.97 10.19
N MET A 6 38.81 66.37 9.59
CA MET A 6 38.17 65.13 10.01
C MET A 6 39.08 63.92 9.79
N LEU A 7 39.16 63.01 10.77
CA LEU A 7 39.64 61.64 10.58
C LEU A 7 38.43 60.71 10.40
N SER A 8 38.23 60.22 9.18
CA SER A 8 37.26 59.17 8.85
C SER A 8 37.96 57.81 8.86
N THR A 9 37.60 56.97 9.83
CA THR A 9 38.10 55.59 9.94
C THR A 9 37.27 54.67 9.04
N HIS A 10 37.92 54.04 8.06
CA HIS A 10 37.31 53.02 7.21
C HIS A 10 37.46 51.65 7.88
N PHE A 11 36.33 51.01 8.21
CA PHE A 11 36.30 49.59 8.59
C PHE A 11 36.16 48.74 7.34
N ALA A 12 37.13 47.86 7.07
CA ALA A 12 36.99 46.84 6.04
C ALA A 12 36.26 45.62 6.63
N ILE A 13 35.09 45.28 6.08
CA ILE A 13 34.35 44.06 6.41
C ILE A 13 34.88 42.95 5.52
N GLN A 14 35.46 41.90 6.11
CA GLN A 14 35.89 40.71 5.39
C GLN A 14 34.71 39.73 5.27
N LEU A 15 34.22 39.52 4.04
CA LEU A 15 33.10 38.62 3.75
C LEU A 15 33.64 37.20 3.50
N ASN A 16 33.38 36.29 4.43
CA ASN A 16 33.67 34.86 4.23
C ASN A 16 32.53 34.21 3.45
N VAL A 17 32.75 33.98 2.15
CA VAL A 17 31.82 33.24 1.30
C VAL A 17 32.12 31.75 1.42
N TYR A 18 31.23 31.01 2.07
CA TYR A 18 31.29 29.55 2.09
C TYR A 18 30.70 29.01 0.78
N GLN A 19 31.55 28.49 -0.10
CA GLN A 19 31.11 27.77 -1.29
C GLN A 19 30.47 26.45 -0.87
N LYS A 20 29.15 26.34 -1.04
CA LYS A 20 28.41 25.10 -0.82
C LYS A 20 28.90 24.06 -1.83
N VAL A 21 29.59 23.03 -1.34
CA VAL A 21 29.96 21.86 -2.16
C VAL A 21 28.67 21.20 -2.62
N VAL A 22 28.42 21.23 -3.92
CA VAL A 22 27.34 20.45 -4.54
C VAL A 22 27.84 19.00 -4.56
N VAL A 23 27.34 18.17 -3.65
CA VAL A 23 27.54 16.73 -3.71
C VAL A 23 26.77 16.25 -4.94
N PRO A 24 27.38 15.50 -5.87
CA PRO A 24 26.66 14.91 -6.99
C PRO A 24 25.49 14.08 -6.43
N GLU A 25 24.28 14.34 -6.89
CA GLU A 25 23.14 13.47 -6.60
C GLU A 25 23.54 12.06 -7.05
N GLY A 26 23.62 11.12 -6.10
CA GLY A 26 23.80 9.72 -6.42
C GLY A 26 22.66 9.24 -7.34
N PRO A 27 22.79 8.06 -7.96
CA PRO A 27 21.71 7.51 -8.79
C PRO A 27 20.40 7.54 -7.99
N ALA A 28 19.35 8.10 -8.59
CA ALA A 28 18.03 8.16 -7.96
C ALA A 28 17.62 6.74 -7.57
N ILE A 29 17.48 6.49 -6.27
CA ILE A 29 16.97 5.20 -5.79
C ILE A 29 15.49 5.17 -6.17
N THR A 30 15.15 4.44 -7.23
CA THR A 30 13.75 4.21 -7.58
C THR A 30 13.13 3.25 -6.60
N THR A 31 12.04 3.65 -5.96
CA THR A 31 11.25 2.75 -5.10
C THR A 31 10.80 1.54 -5.94
N PRO A 32 11.06 0.30 -5.48
CA PRO A 32 10.58 -0.89 -6.18
C PRO A 32 9.05 -0.88 -6.29
N LYS A 33 8.56 -1.25 -7.47
CA LYS A 33 7.13 -1.33 -7.79
C LYS A 33 6.70 -2.78 -7.92
N TYR A 34 5.47 -3.07 -7.53
CA TYR A 34 4.95 -4.44 -7.47
C TYR A 34 3.57 -4.54 -8.12
N ARG A 35 3.27 -5.71 -8.69
CA ARG A 35 1.90 -6.20 -8.86
C ARG A 35 1.61 -7.23 -7.78
N ILE A 36 0.33 -7.55 -7.58
CA ILE A 36 -0.08 -8.62 -6.68
C ILE A 36 -0.69 -9.73 -7.51
N ILE A 37 0.01 -10.87 -7.60
CA ILE A 37 -0.52 -12.10 -8.19
C ILE A 37 -1.55 -12.69 -7.23
N VAL A 38 -2.64 -13.21 -7.79
CA VAL A 38 -3.68 -13.95 -7.09
C VAL A 38 -3.63 -15.40 -7.55
N THR A 39 -3.41 -16.33 -6.62
CA THR A 39 -3.48 -17.77 -6.91
C THR A 39 -4.59 -18.42 -6.10
N LYS A 40 -5.16 -19.51 -6.61
CA LYS A 40 -5.98 -20.42 -5.80
C LYS A 40 -5.12 -21.13 -4.75
N SER A 41 -5.78 -21.81 -3.81
CA SER A 41 -5.13 -22.66 -2.81
C SER A 41 -4.35 -23.85 -3.40
N ASP A 42 -4.69 -24.29 -4.62
CA ASP A 42 -3.95 -25.33 -5.35
C ASP A 42 -2.70 -24.82 -6.08
N GLY A 43 -2.39 -23.52 -5.97
CA GLY A 43 -1.26 -22.88 -6.63
C GLY A 43 -1.56 -22.37 -8.05
N THR A 44 -2.76 -22.60 -8.58
CA THR A 44 -3.14 -22.10 -9.91
C THR A 44 -3.27 -20.57 -9.88
N GLU A 45 -2.49 -19.87 -10.68
CA GLU A 45 -2.66 -18.42 -10.91
C GLU A 45 -4.01 -18.12 -11.57
N ILE A 46 -4.73 -17.13 -11.05
CA ILE A 46 -6.00 -16.65 -11.62
C ILE A 46 -5.92 -15.21 -12.14
N GLY A 47 -4.81 -14.52 -11.88
CA GLY A 47 -4.55 -13.18 -12.41
C GLY A 47 -3.85 -12.28 -11.39
N TYR A 48 -4.04 -10.98 -11.54
CA TYR A 48 -3.46 -9.93 -10.71
C TYR A 48 -4.57 -9.11 -10.07
N ILE A 49 -4.33 -8.49 -8.91
CA ILE A 49 -5.24 -7.47 -8.37
C ILE A 49 -5.39 -6.35 -9.42
N ARG A 50 -6.64 -6.06 -9.79
CA ARG A 50 -6.99 -5.11 -10.83
C ARG A 50 -6.95 -3.66 -10.31
N GLU A 51 -6.51 -2.74 -11.16
CA GLU A 51 -6.54 -1.30 -10.92
C GLU A 51 -7.96 -0.74 -10.92
N LEU A 52 -8.76 -1.15 -11.91
CA LEU A 52 -10.17 -0.82 -12.02
C LEU A 52 -10.99 -1.66 -11.04
N LEU A 53 -11.81 -0.97 -10.25
CA LEU A 53 -12.79 -1.62 -9.37
C LEU A 53 -13.79 -2.38 -10.25
N GLY A 54 -14.24 -3.55 -9.80
CA GLY A 54 -15.18 -4.38 -10.58
C GLY A 54 -16.49 -3.65 -10.91
N SER A 55 -17.44 -4.31 -11.56
CA SER A 55 -18.72 -3.70 -12.00
C SER A 55 -19.53 -2.97 -10.92
N SER A 56 -19.32 -3.30 -9.64
CA SER A 56 -19.90 -2.58 -8.49
C SER A 56 -19.22 -1.23 -8.18
N GLY A 57 -18.10 -0.94 -8.85
CA GLY A 57 -17.28 0.26 -8.77
C GLY A 57 -16.56 0.47 -7.45
N ARG A 58 -16.51 -0.53 -6.55
CA ARG A 58 -16.15 -0.31 -5.14
C ARG A 58 -15.18 -1.30 -4.52
N LEU A 59 -15.08 -2.52 -5.04
CA LEU A 59 -14.22 -3.59 -4.52
C LEU A 59 -13.09 -3.92 -5.50
N PRO A 60 -11.86 -4.08 -5.02
CA PRO A 60 -10.79 -4.70 -5.80
C PRO A 60 -11.20 -6.11 -6.24
N THR A 61 -10.93 -6.42 -7.50
CA THR A 61 -11.08 -7.75 -8.08
C THR A 61 -9.76 -8.17 -8.72
N PHE A 62 -9.76 -9.26 -9.51
CA PHE A 62 -8.60 -9.66 -10.30
C PHE A 62 -8.84 -9.57 -11.81
N THR A 63 -7.74 -9.55 -12.55
CA THR A 63 -7.70 -9.54 -14.02
C THR A 63 -6.57 -10.43 -14.52
N THR A 64 -6.78 -11.06 -15.67
CA THR A 64 -5.69 -11.75 -16.40
C THR A 64 -4.96 -10.82 -17.37
N ASP A 65 -5.49 -9.62 -17.62
CA ASP A 65 -4.83 -8.60 -18.42
C ASP A 65 -3.84 -7.82 -17.54
N VAL A 66 -2.55 -8.04 -17.76
CA VAL A 66 -1.47 -7.39 -17.01
C VAL A 66 -1.51 -5.86 -17.13
N SER A 67 -2.07 -5.32 -18.21
CA SER A 67 -2.20 -3.87 -18.39
C SER A 67 -3.28 -3.23 -17.51
N GLU A 68 -4.22 -4.04 -17.01
CA GLU A 68 -5.23 -3.63 -16.04
C GLU A 68 -4.82 -3.90 -14.59
N ALA A 69 -3.64 -4.47 -14.34
CA ALA A 69 -3.16 -4.81 -13.01
C ALA A 69 -2.77 -3.54 -12.22
N ALA A 70 -3.23 -3.44 -10.98
CA ALA A 70 -2.79 -2.39 -10.08
C ALA A 70 -1.29 -2.51 -9.78
N ILE A 71 -0.63 -1.37 -9.72
CA ILE A 71 0.78 -1.25 -9.33
C ILE A 71 0.85 -0.68 -7.93
N TYR A 72 1.74 -1.23 -7.10
CA TYR A 72 1.90 -0.86 -5.69
C TYR A 72 3.35 -0.53 -5.36
N GLU A 73 3.52 0.34 -4.37
CA GLU A 73 4.75 0.53 -3.61
C GLU A 73 4.53 0.06 -2.17
N LYS A 74 5.59 -0.45 -1.55
CA LYS A 74 5.58 -0.73 -0.12
C LYS A 74 5.91 0.54 0.65
N GLU A 75 5.07 0.89 1.62
CA GLU A 75 5.35 1.97 2.56
C GLU A 75 5.36 1.45 4.00
N GLY A 76 6.25 1.98 4.83
CA GLY A 76 6.42 1.53 6.21
C GLY A 76 7.85 1.09 6.49
N PRO A 77 8.08 0.46 7.65
CA PRO A 77 9.43 0.14 8.10
C PRO A 77 10.18 -0.78 7.13
N ALA A 78 11.48 -0.51 6.95
CA ALA A 78 12.34 -1.25 6.03
C ALA A 78 12.81 -2.61 6.58
N THR A 79 12.37 -3.02 7.78
CA THR A 79 12.86 -4.25 8.41
C THR A 79 11.91 -5.44 8.15
N ASN A 80 12.51 -6.60 7.91
CA ASN A 80 11.86 -7.81 7.39
C ASN A 80 10.78 -8.43 8.29
N SER A 81 10.62 -7.94 9.53
CA SER A 81 9.67 -8.46 10.51
C SER A 81 8.40 -7.65 10.67
N GLU A 82 8.37 -6.41 10.17
CA GLU A 82 7.35 -5.40 10.45
C GLU A 82 6.27 -5.38 9.36
N LEU A 83 5.08 -4.90 9.74
CA LEU A 83 3.97 -4.75 8.81
C LEU A 83 4.20 -3.55 7.89
N PHE A 84 3.75 -3.65 6.64
CA PHE A 84 3.81 -2.55 5.69
C PHE A 84 2.45 -2.28 5.05
N ASP A 85 2.33 -1.09 4.48
CA ASP A 85 1.23 -0.67 3.63
C ASP A 85 1.54 -0.99 2.16
N LEU A 86 0.51 -1.37 1.40
CA LEU A 86 0.56 -1.47 -0.04
C LEU A 86 -0.12 -0.24 -0.65
N ARG A 87 0.66 0.76 -1.02
CA ARG A 87 0.16 1.99 -1.64
C ARG A 87 0.05 1.81 -3.15
N GLN A 88 -1.15 1.93 -3.69
CA GLN A 88 -1.40 1.89 -5.12
C GLN A 88 -0.83 3.15 -5.80
N ILE A 89 -0.19 2.94 -6.94
CA ILE A 89 0.29 3.98 -7.85
C ILE A 89 -0.85 4.39 -8.77
N SER A 90 -1.09 5.69 -8.88
CA SER A 90 -2.21 6.25 -9.64
C SER A 90 -3.57 5.62 -9.30
N PRO A 91 -3.98 5.60 -8.02
CA PRO A 91 -5.23 4.99 -7.62
C PRO A 91 -6.43 5.68 -8.28
N GLN A 92 -7.41 4.89 -8.70
CA GLN A 92 -8.68 5.38 -9.25
C GLN A 92 -9.43 6.29 -8.26
N ILE A 93 -9.25 6.06 -6.95
CA ILE A 93 -9.80 6.92 -5.90
C ILE A 93 -8.64 7.43 -5.02
N ALA A 94 -8.20 8.66 -5.30
CA ALA A 94 -7.02 9.28 -4.69
C ALA A 94 -7.06 9.32 -3.14
N ASP A 95 -8.25 9.47 -2.56
CA ASP A 95 -8.43 9.54 -1.10
C ASP A 95 -8.20 8.21 -0.37
N TYR A 96 -8.18 7.09 -1.09
CA TYR A 96 -8.05 5.74 -0.54
C TYR A 96 -6.95 4.94 -1.26
N PRO A 97 -5.67 5.37 -1.17
CA PRO A 97 -4.64 4.82 -2.04
C PRO A 97 -4.11 3.45 -1.57
N TYR A 98 -4.48 2.95 -0.38
CA TYR A 98 -3.86 1.75 0.17
C TYR A 98 -4.74 0.51 -0.03
N PHE A 99 -4.16 -0.60 -0.50
CA PHE A 99 -4.84 -1.89 -0.47
C PHE A 99 -4.79 -2.44 0.95
N GLY A 100 -5.94 -2.45 1.60
CA GLY A 100 -6.09 -2.87 2.99
C GLY A 100 -7.44 -3.53 3.21
N ALA A 101 -7.88 -3.54 4.46
CA ALA A 101 -9.14 -4.15 4.83
C ALA A 101 -10.13 -3.12 5.39
N TYR A 102 -11.41 -3.40 5.18
CA TYR A 102 -12.50 -2.63 5.75
C TYR A 102 -13.60 -3.55 6.27
N THR A 103 -14.40 -3.00 7.18
CA THR A 103 -15.52 -3.64 7.91
C THR A 103 -15.09 -4.18 9.27
N ALA A 104 -15.87 -3.86 10.31
CA ALA A 104 -15.66 -4.31 11.70
C ALA A 104 -16.54 -5.53 12.01
N SER A 105 -16.36 -6.64 11.31
CA SER A 105 -16.96 -7.93 11.70
C SER A 105 -15.92 -8.76 12.45
N ASP A 106 -16.31 -9.40 13.55
CA ASP A 106 -15.36 -10.18 14.36
C ASP A 106 -14.82 -11.43 13.64
N THR A 107 -15.45 -11.82 12.52
CA THR A 107 -15.16 -13.08 11.83
C THR A 107 -14.57 -12.90 10.45
N TRP A 108 -14.94 -11.84 9.72
CA TRP A 108 -14.46 -11.59 8.36
C TRP A 108 -14.43 -10.10 8.04
N GLN A 109 -13.66 -9.74 7.02
CA GLN A 109 -13.53 -8.38 6.51
C GLN A 109 -13.39 -8.39 5.00
N TRP A 110 -13.83 -7.33 4.35
CA TRP A 110 -13.58 -7.12 2.94
C TRP A 110 -12.21 -6.47 2.74
N LEU A 111 -11.56 -6.76 1.64
CA LEU A 111 -10.42 -5.96 1.19
C LEU A 111 -10.89 -4.83 0.29
N ALA A 112 -10.30 -3.66 0.46
CA ALA A 112 -10.58 -2.48 -0.34
C ALA A 112 -9.40 -1.54 -0.40
N ASN A 113 -9.56 -0.53 -1.22
CA ASN A 113 -8.82 0.71 -1.14
C ASN A 113 -9.25 1.47 0.12
N VAL A 114 -8.31 1.81 0.99
CA VAL A 114 -8.54 2.44 2.31
C VAL A 114 -7.57 3.58 2.56
N LYS A 115 -7.81 4.34 3.65
CA LYS A 115 -6.85 5.31 4.18
C LYS A 115 -5.77 4.60 5.00
N GLN A 116 -4.64 5.28 5.17
CA GLN A 116 -3.54 4.76 5.99
C GLN A 116 -3.95 4.64 7.45
N THR A 117 -3.52 3.57 8.11
CA THR A 117 -3.60 3.39 9.56
C THR A 117 -2.21 3.13 10.15
N PRO A 118 -1.97 3.52 11.42
CA PRO A 118 -0.77 3.11 12.13
C PRO A 118 -0.68 1.58 12.26
N GLU A 119 0.55 1.08 12.44
CA GLU A 119 0.77 -0.33 12.76
C GLU A 119 0.11 -0.70 14.09
N GLY A 120 -0.54 -1.87 14.15
CA GLY A 120 -1.15 -2.38 15.38
C GLY A 120 -2.39 -1.60 15.84
N ALA A 121 -2.87 -0.62 15.06
CA ALA A 121 -4.11 0.07 15.36
C ALA A 121 -5.29 -0.90 15.22
N THR A 122 -6.26 -0.79 16.13
CA THR A 122 -7.59 -1.38 15.93
C THR A 122 -8.27 -0.75 14.71
N PRO A 123 -9.35 -1.33 14.16
CA PRO A 123 -10.06 -0.76 13.02
C PRO A 123 -10.44 0.72 13.25
N GLN A 124 -9.97 1.60 12.37
CA GLN A 124 -10.18 3.05 12.48
C GLN A 124 -11.31 3.51 11.56
N ASN A 125 -12.29 4.26 12.08
CA ASN A 125 -13.42 4.76 11.29
C ASN A 125 -13.06 6.01 10.46
N ILE A 126 -12.25 5.80 9.42
CA ILE A 126 -11.69 6.86 8.57
C ILE A 126 -12.04 6.70 7.07
N GLY A 127 -12.72 5.60 6.71
CA GLY A 127 -13.30 5.40 5.38
C GLY A 127 -12.49 4.53 4.41
N SER A 128 -13.17 4.10 3.35
CA SER A 128 -12.70 3.24 2.25
C SER A 128 -13.31 3.67 0.91
N SER A 129 -12.89 3.05 -0.19
CA SER A 129 -13.52 3.18 -1.51
C SER A 129 -15.01 2.86 -1.54
N PHE A 130 -15.50 2.05 -0.59
CA PHE A 130 -16.90 1.69 -0.50
C PHE A 130 -17.73 2.77 0.19
N SER A 131 -17.25 3.26 1.34
CA SER A 131 -17.91 4.27 2.18
C SER A 131 -16.92 5.04 3.04
N SER A 132 -17.20 6.32 3.29
CA SER A 132 -16.39 7.23 4.11
C SER A 132 -16.45 6.97 5.62
N ASN A 133 -17.37 6.12 6.08
CA ASN A 133 -17.58 5.78 7.50
C ASN A 133 -17.23 4.32 7.82
N ASN A 134 -16.45 3.67 6.97
CA ASN A 134 -15.98 2.33 7.24
C ASN A 134 -14.82 2.34 8.24
N SER A 135 -14.83 1.35 9.14
CA SER A 135 -13.67 1.01 9.96
C SER A 135 -12.67 0.23 9.11
N VAL A 136 -11.42 0.68 9.07
CA VAL A 136 -10.39 0.20 8.15
C VAL A 136 -9.05 -0.02 8.83
N GLU A 137 -8.20 -0.82 8.18
CA GLU A 137 -6.78 -1.00 8.47
C GLU A 137 -6.00 -1.17 7.15
N SER A 138 -4.87 -0.47 7.00
CA SER A 138 -4.01 -0.56 5.82
C SER A 138 -2.70 -1.29 6.10
N ARG A 139 -2.11 -1.11 7.29
CA ARG A 139 -0.80 -1.64 7.66
C ARG A 139 -0.90 -3.05 8.22
N ILE A 140 -1.30 -3.97 7.35
CA ILE A 140 -1.68 -5.34 7.69
C ILE A 140 -0.87 -6.40 6.94
N TRP A 141 0.05 -5.98 6.07
CA TRP A 141 0.75 -6.90 5.17
C TRP A 141 2.16 -7.25 5.65
N LYS A 142 2.52 -8.52 5.49
CA LYS A 142 3.86 -9.05 5.70
C LYS A 142 4.26 -9.89 4.49
N LYS A 143 5.51 -9.76 4.04
CA LYS A 143 6.04 -10.53 2.91
C LYS A 143 6.84 -11.72 3.44
N ASP A 144 6.52 -12.92 2.97
CA ASP A 144 7.43 -14.06 3.08
C ASP A 144 8.61 -13.86 2.11
N LEU A 145 9.84 -13.82 2.63
CA LEU A 145 11.03 -13.54 1.81
C LEU A 145 11.43 -14.70 0.90
N SER A 146 10.99 -15.93 1.21
CA SER A 146 11.33 -17.12 0.44
C SER A 146 10.38 -17.36 -0.74
N THR A 147 9.13 -16.96 -0.60
CA THR A 147 8.07 -17.21 -1.61
C THR A 147 7.50 -15.94 -2.22
N SER A 148 7.82 -14.76 -1.67
CA SER A 148 7.14 -13.50 -1.95
C SER A 148 5.64 -13.46 -1.62
N GLN A 149 5.13 -14.45 -0.87
CA GLN A 149 3.74 -14.48 -0.45
C GLN A 149 3.41 -13.33 0.51
N LEU A 150 2.27 -12.70 0.31
CA LEU A 150 1.69 -11.72 1.23
C LEU A 150 0.85 -12.44 2.29
N ASN A 151 1.28 -12.30 3.54
CA ASN A 151 0.54 -12.72 4.72
C ASN A 151 -0.14 -11.50 5.33
N GLN A 152 -1.43 -11.62 5.61
CA GLN A 152 -2.19 -10.56 6.25
C GLN A 152 -2.30 -10.85 7.75
N ILE A 153 -1.94 -9.86 8.58
CA ILE A 153 -2.16 -9.86 10.02
C ILE A 153 -3.17 -8.78 10.32
N TRP A 154 -4.26 -9.14 10.97
CA TRP A 154 -5.36 -8.22 11.24
C TRP A 154 -5.55 -8.02 12.75
N VAL A 155 -5.85 -6.78 13.17
CA VAL A 155 -6.21 -6.41 14.55
C VAL A 155 -7.73 -6.31 14.67
N ARG A 156 -8.33 -7.07 15.57
CA ARG A 156 -9.77 -7.02 15.88
C ARG A 156 -10.13 -5.75 16.64
N GLY A 157 -11.43 -5.47 16.73
CA GLY A 157 -11.95 -4.35 17.52
C GLY A 157 -11.57 -4.41 19.01
N ASP A 158 -11.28 -5.60 19.54
CA ASP A 158 -10.83 -5.82 20.93
C ASP A 158 -9.31 -5.67 21.12
N GLY A 159 -8.56 -5.36 20.05
CA GLY A 159 -7.10 -5.22 20.07
C GLY A 159 -6.31 -6.52 19.93
N THR A 160 -6.98 -7.68 19.89
CA THR A 160 -6.30 -8.94 19.57
C THR A 160 -5.97 -9.01 18.09
N SER A 161 -4.88 -9.68 17.72
CA SER A 161 -4.49 -9.81 16.31
C SER A 161 -4.10 -11.23 15.94
N GLY A 162 -4.15 -11.52 14.64
CA GLY A 162 -3.78 -12.83 14.13
C GLY A 162 -3.75 -12.91 12.61
N PRO A 163 -3.20 -14.00 12.06
CA PRO A 163 -3.27 -14.27 10.64
C PRO A 163 -4.71 -14.49 10.20
N VAL A 164 -4.99 -14.12 8.95
CA VAL A 164 -6.29 -14.34 8.31
C VAL A 164 -6.13 -15.17 7.04
N TYR A 165 -7.19 -15.87 6.68
CA TYR A 165 -7.30 -16.61 5.42
C TYR A 165 -7.95 -15.70 4.38
N GLN A 166 -7.43 -15.67 3.16
CA GLN A 166 -8.03 -14.88 2.08
C GLN A 166 -8.92 -15.73 1.17
N THR A 167 -9.97 -15.12 0.66
CA THR A 167 -10.84 -15.72 -0.35
C THR A 167 -11.26 -14.67 -1.37
N PHE A 168 -11.49 -15.12 -2.60
CA PHE A 168 -12.31 -14.40 -3.55
C PHE A 168 -13.77 -14.79 -3.32
N TYR A 169 -14.64 -13.79 -3.10
CA TYR A 169 -16.09 -13.96 -3.07
C TYR A 169 -16.67 -13.64 -4.45
N GLY A 170 -17.42 -14.57 -5.01
CA GLY A 170 -17.95 -14.48 -6.36
C GLY A 170 -17.51 -15.63 -7.27
N ASN A 171 -17.85 -15.51 -8.55
CA ASN A 171 -17.49 -16.50 -9.57
C ASN A 171 -16.15 -16.12 -10.20
N VAL A 172 -15.14 -16.96 -10.09
CA VAL A 172 -13.81 -16.72 -10.68
C VAL A 172 -13.83 -16.61 -12.21
N ASN A 173 -14.86 -17.13 -12.87
CA ASN A 173 -15.05 -16.97 -14.32
C ASN A 173 -15.75 -15.65 -14.68
N ASN A 174 -16.19 -14.87 -13.69
CA ASN A 174 -16.74 -13.53 -13.84
C ASN A 174 -16.23 -12.63 -12.70
N PRO A 175 -14.94 -12.26 -12.71
CA PRO A 175 -14.31 -11.52 -11.63
C PRO A 175 -14.97 -10.15 -11.38
N GLU A 176 -15.63 -9.57 -12.38
CA GLU A 176 -16.29 -8.25 -12.28
C GLU A 176 -17.37 -8.16 -11.19
N ALA A 177 -17.97 -9.29 -10.83
CA ALA A 177 -19.09 -9.37 -9.89
C ALA A 177 -18.65 -9.80 -8.47
N GLY A 178 -17.35 -9.84 -8.21
CA GLY A 178 -16.79 -10.32 -6.94
C GLY A 178 -15.92 -9.30 -6.21
N GLY A 179 -15.24 -9.79 -5.18
CA GLY A 179 -14.26 -9.04 -4.40
C GLY A 179 -13.55 -9.94 -3.40
N PHE A 180 -12.53 -9.42 -2.74
CA PHE A 180 -11.75 -10.20 -1.78
C PHE A 180 -12.26 -10.05 -0.34
N LEU A 181 -12.30 -11.16 0.37
CA LEU A 181 -12.60 -11.26 1.78
C LEU A 181 -11.40 -11.87 2.52
N SER A 182 -11.30 -11.56 3.80
CA SER A 182 -10.39 -12.23 4.72
C SER A 182 -11.13 -12.66 5.98
N SER A 183 -10.71 -13.77 6.60
CA SER A 183 -11.35 -14.28 7.82
C SER A 183 -10.33 -14.84 8.81
N PHE A 184 -10.62 -14.69 10.10
CA PHE A 184 -9.85 -15.37 11.15
C PHE A 184 -10.13 -16.87 11.26
N ILE A 185 -11.25 -17.34 10.70
CA ILE A 185 -11.67 -18.73 10.80
C ILE A 185 -11.61 -19.34 9.40
N ALA A 186 -10.75 -20.34 9.23
CA ALA A 186 -10.63 -21.03 7.95
C ALA A 186 -11.99 -21.58 7.51
N GLY A 187 -12.40 -21.23 6.29
CA GLY A 187 -13.66 -21.71 5.72
C GLY A 187 -14.93 -20.99 6.19
N SER A 188 -14.86 -19.96 7.05
CA SER A 188 -16.04 -19.19 7.45
C SER A 188 -16.35 -18.04 6.48
N PHE A 189 -16.51 -18.39 5.20
CA PHE A 189 -16.82 -17.42 4.15
C PHE A 189 -18.21 -17.66 3.60
N PRO A 190 -18.97 -16.61 3.26
CA PRO A 190 -20.22 -16.78 2.53
C PRO A 190 -19.94 -17.42 1.17
N ALA A 191 -20.76 -18.38 0.77
CA ALA A 191 -20.69 -18.97 -0.57
C ALA A 191 -21.37 -18.04 -1.60
N PRO A 192 -20.91 -18.00 -2.87
CA PRO A 192 -19.77 -18.73 -3.42
C PRO A 192 -18.43 -18.06 -3.06
N ASN A 193 -17.43 -18.88 -2.69
CA ASN A 193 -16.09 -18.41 -2.38
C ASN A 193 -15.02 -19.36 -2.93
N THR A 194 -13.86 -18.81 -3.27
CA THR A 194 -12.66 -19.54 -3.71
C THR A 194 -11.48 -19.07 -2.85
N PRO A 195 -10.89 -19.94 -2.00
CA PRO A 195 -9.69 -19.61 -1.24
C PRO A 195 -8.56 -19.17 -2.18
N VAL A 196 -7.90 -18.07 -1.83
CA VAL A 196 -6.80 -17.50 -2.62
C VAL A 196 -5.60 -17.16 -1.75
N ASN A 197 -4.45 -17.03 -2.40
CA ASN A 197 -3.22 -16.48 -1.84
C ASN A 197 -2.76 -15.31 -2.70
N PHE A 198 -2.03 -14.38 -2.08
CA PHE A 198 -1.46 -13.21 -2.75
C PHE A 198 0.07 -13.27 -2.76
N TYR A 199 0.70 -12.87 -3.87
CA TYR A 199 2.15 -12.83 -4.00
C TYR A 199 2.58 -11.50 -4.62
N LEU A 200 3.69 -10.94 -4.15
CA LEU A 200 4.31 -9.78 -4.79
C LEU A 200 5.12 -10.20 -6.01
N ASP A 201 4.79 -9.60 -7.14
CA ASP A 201 5.51 -9.70 -8.41
C ASP A 201 6.23 -8.37 -8.70
N ASP A 202 7.54 -8.43 -8.96
CA ASP A 202 8.35 -7.24 -9.19
C ASP A 202 8.03 -6.65 -10.58
N VAL A 203 7.75 -5.34 -10.64
CA VAL A 203 7.60 -4.63 -11.91
C VAL A 203 8.98 -4.13 -12.34
N PRO A 204 9.52 -4.61 -13.48
CA PRO A 204 10.82 -4.17 -13.97
C PRO A 204 10.87 -2.65 -14.12
N GLN A 205 11.88 -2.01 -13.53
CA GLN A 205 12.13 -0.61 -13.81
C GLN A 205 12.77 -0.53 -15.21
N VAL A 206 12.15 0.21 -16.13
CA VAL A 206 12.80 0.51 -17.40
C VAL A 206 13.91 1.50 -17.10
N GLU A 207 15.16 1.05 -17.14
CA GLU A 207 16.32 1.93 -17.08
C GLU A 207 16.28 2.84 -18.31
N THR A 208 15.97 4.11 -18.12
CA THR A 208 16.15 5.12 -19.17
C THR A 208 17.65 5.32 -19.34
N LEU A 209 18.21 4.77 -20.43
CA LEU A 209 19.59 4.97 -20.89
C LEU A 209 19.83 6.42 -21.34
#